data_AF-A0A3M1ZG15-F1
#
_entry.id   AF-A0A3M1ZG15-F1
#
_cell.length_a   1.000
_cell.length_b   1.000
_cell.length_c   1.000
_cell.angle_alpha   90.00
_cell.angle_beta   90.00
_cell.angle_gamma   90.00
#
_symmetry.space_group_name_H-M   'P 1'
#
loop_
_entity.id
_entity.type
_entity.pdbx_description
1 polymer ?
#
loop_
_entity_poly.entity_id
_entity_poly.type
_entity_poly.pdbx_seq_one_letter_code
_entity_poly.pdbx_strand_id
1 'polypeptide(L)'
;MALSGVYGLLNSATINPATALIDTPRTLVTRALGAHALMGLVMLVLFLILIAGGQRKWQRVLILLSVFIGLGWGIWARLAPEQADVIVRQPSFVELLIWAAIFALWLAIWRWLFSRSAFGEVQAPSLVLPVPALMLVCAALGVFFLLRLAQNLIPADMWSIMVVLLAMCIAMLWFRRETRRPFYAATTLPPKPLPLRWGVIALAFFLTIFAAAYHLPILGTQDANQLTVLVFSFTLYGFGWLPASALFIGVRAYIRQIQGAGF
;
A
#
# COMPACT_ATOMS: atom_id res chain seq x y z
N MET A 1 -6.14 6.71 -3.56
CA MET A 1 -7.21 5.77 -3.15
C MET A 1 -7.50 4.77 -4.25
N ALA A 2 -8.03 5.14 -5.43
CA ALA A 2 -8.26 4.16 -6.50
C ALA A 2 -7.02 3.33 -6.90
N LEU A 3 -5.83 3.95 -6.97
CA LEU A 3 -4.56 3.24 -7.22
C LEU A 3 -4.23 2.20 -6.14
N SER A 4 -4.54 2.51 -4.88
CA SER A 4 -4.28 1.57 -3.79
C SER A 4 -5.30 0.43 -3.77
N GLY A 5 -6.53 0.67 -4.23
CA GLY A 5 -7.51 -0.38 -4.54
C GLY A 5 -7.05 -1.33 -5.65
N VAL A 6 -6.51 -0.78 -6.76
CA VAL A 6 -5.89 -1.60 -7.83
C VAL A 6 -4.78 -2.47 -7.27
N TYR A 7 -3.86 -1.88 -6.49
CA TYR A 7 -2.81 -2.63 -5.81
C TYR A 7 -3.37 -3.73 -4.91
N GLY A 8 -4.36 -3.40 -4.06
CA GLY A 8 -4.96 -4.36 -3.13
C GLY A 8 -5.57 -5.56 -3.84
N LEU A 9 -6.32 -5.33 -4.93
CA LEU A 9 -6.93 -6.39 -5.75
C LEU A 9 -5.87 -7.23 -6.47
N LEU A 10 -4.89 -6.60 -7.12
CA LEU A 10 -3.83 -7.32 -7.83
C LEU A 10 -2.94 -8.13 -6.89
N ASN A 11 -2.55 -7.55 -5.75
CA ASN A 11 -1.76 -8.24 -4.73
C ASN A 11 -2.50 -9.46 -4.17
N SER A 12 -3.81 -9.32 -3.97
CA SER A 12 -4.68 -10.41 -3.49
C SER A 12 -4.82 -11.51 -4.53
N ALA A 13 -4.98 -11.18 -5.82
CA ALA A 13 -5.10 -12.18 -6.88
C ALA A 13 -3.79 -12.91 -7.19
N THR A 14 -2.65 -12.22 -7.10
CA THR A 14 -1.37 -12.74 -7.64
C THR A 14 -0.41 -13.20 -6.55
N ILE A 15 -0.18 -12.39 -5.52
CA ILE A 15 0.85 -12.65 -4.51
C ILE A 15 0.28 -13.46 -3.35
N ASN A 16 -0.89 -13.06 -2.83
CA ASN A 16 -1.46 -13.60 -1.60
C ASN A 16 -2.88 -14.18 -1.74
N PRO A 17 -3.21 -14.99 -2.77
CA PRO A 17 -4.59 -15.46 -2.97
C PRO A 17 -5.08 -16.37 -1.84
N ALA A 18 -4.21 -17.26 -1.35
CA ALA A 18 -4.54 -18.23 -0.30
C ALA A 18 -4.93 -17.58 1.03
N THR A 19 -4.48 -16.35 1.31
CA THR A 19 -4.87 -15.61 2.51
C THR A 19 -5.91 -14.54 2.19
N ALA A 20 -5.79 -13.81 1.08
CA ALA A 20 -6.71 -12.72 0.79
C ALA A 20 -8.11 -13.18 0.36
N LEU A 21 -8.25 -14.39 -0.21
CA LEU A 21 -9.49 -14.84 -0.84
C LEU A 21 -10.12 -16.10 -0.21
N ILE A 22 -9.60 -16.57 0.92
CA ILE A 22 -10.00 -17.84 1.56
C ILE A 22 -11.47 -17.90 1.97
N ASP A 23 -11.99 -16.87 2.64
CA ASP A 23 -13.39 -16.79 3.12
C ASP A 23 -14.10 -15.62 2.45
N THR A 24 -14.20 -15.71 1.14
CA THR A 24 -14.92 -14.69 0.35
C THR A 24 -16.44 -14.82 0.57
N PRO A 25 -17.20 -13.70 0.66
CA PRO A 25 -16.83 -12.32 0.36
C PRO A 25 -16.20 -11.53 1.52
N ARG A 26 -16.16 -12.09 2.74
CA ARG A 26 -15.66 -11.38 3.93
C ARG A 26 -14.22 -10.92 3.74
N THR A 27 -13.31 -11.79 3.29
CA THR A 27 -11.89 -11.45 3.14
C THR A 27 -11.61 -10.52 1.97
N LEU A 28 -12.50 -10.45 0.97
CA LEU A 28 -12.40 -9.44 -0.08
C LEU A 28 -12.49 -8.03 0.51
N VAL A 29 -13.39 -7.81 1.48
CA VAL A 29 -13.55 -6.52 2.14
C VAL A 29 -12.47 -6.29 3.17
N THR A 30 -12.21 -7.26 4.05
CA THR A 30 -11.29 -7.05 5.19
C THR A 30 -9.82 -7.16 4.80
N ARG A 31 -9.45 -8.05 3.86
CA ARG A 31 -8.06 -8.29 3.44
C ARG A 31 -7.73 -7.58 2.12
N ALA A 32 -8.46 -7.84 1.03
CA ALA A 32 -8.10 -7.30 -0.29
C ALA A 32 -8.33 -5.79 -0.41
N LEU A 33 -9.57 -5.33 -0.23
CA LEU A 33 -9.95 -3.92 -0.26
C LEU A 33 -9.63 -3.18 1.05
N GLY A 34 -9.46 -3.92 2.14
CA GLY A 34 -9.10 -3.41 3.47
C GLY A 34 -7.60 -3.34 3.65
N ALA A 35 -7.02 -4.41 4.21
CA ALA A 35 -5.61 -4.47 4.60
C ALA A 35 -4.64 -4.18 3.44
N HIS A 36 -4.75 -4.89 2.31
CA HIS A 36 -3.82 -4.75 1.18
C HIS A 36 -3.97 -3.39 0.50
N ALA A 37 -5.20 -2.92 0.27
CA ALA A 37 -5.39 -1.59 -0.31
C ALA A 37 -4.97 -0.45 0.64
N LEU A 38 -5.14 -0.62 1.96
CA LEU A 38 -4.61 0.34 2.94
C LEU A 38 -3.09 0.34 2.93
N MET A 39 -2.45 -0.83 2.88
CA MET A 39 -0.99 -0.91 2.76
C MET A 39 -0.49 -0.29 1.46
N GLY A 40 -1.18 -0.51 0.34
CA GLY A 40 -0.87 0.18 -0.91
C GLY A 40 -0.95 1.70 -0.79
N LEU A 41 -1.92 2.22 -0.02
CA LEU A 41 -2.05 3.66 0.23
C LEU A 41 -0.90 4.17 1.11
N VAL A 42 -0.58 3.46 2.19
CA VAL A 42 0.52 3.80 3.10
C VAL A 42 1.84 3.80 2.34
N MET A 43 2.11 2.78 1.51
CA MET A 43 3.32 2.71 0.70
C MET A 43 3.39 3.83 -0.34
N LEU A 44 2.28 4.18 -0.97
CA LEU A 44 2.21 5.32 -1.88
C LEU A 44 2.50 6.64 -1.14
N VAL A 45 1.94 6.84 0.05
CA VAL A 45 2.19 8.03 0.87
C VAL A 45 3.66 8.11 1.31
N LEU A 46 4.24 7.00 1.77
CA LEU A 46 5.66 6.93 2.10
C LEU A 46 6.53 7.26 0.89
N PHE A 47 6.24 6.69 -0.27
CA PHE A 47 6.94 6.99 -1.51
C PHE A 47 6.90 8.49 -1.85
N LEU A 48 5.73 9.11 -1.76
CA LEU A 48 5.57 10.55 -1.98
C LEU A 48 6.34 11.39 -0.96
N ILE A 49 6.36 10.98 0.31
CA ILE A 49 7.13 11.63 1.37
C ILE A 49 8.64 11.52 1.12
N LEU A 50 9.10 10.35 0.66
CA LEU A 50 10.52 10.13 0.34
C LEU A 50 10.97 11.01 -0.83
N ILE A 51 10.10 11.19 -1.84
CA ILE A 51 10.34 12.12 -2.95
C ILE A 51 10.34 13.58 -2.47
N ALA A 52 9.45 13.95 -1.55
CA ALA A 52 9.32 15.31 -1.03
C ALA A 52 10.11 15.57 0.27
N GLY A 53 11.04 14.67 0.63
CA GLY A 53 11.63 14.54 1.97
C GLY A 53 12.50 15.72 2.41
N GLY A 54 12.87 16.61 1.50
CA GLY A 54 13.55 17.86 1.84
C GLY A 54 12.74 18.83 2.72
N GLN A 55 11.41 18.72 2.76
CA GLN A 55 10.58 19.65 3.55
C GLN A 55 10.35 19.18 4.99
N ARG A 56 10.51 20.09 5.96
CA ARG A 56 10.38 19.79 7.40
C ARG A 56 9.02 19.20 7.81
N LYS A 57 7.94 19.63 7.14
CA LYS A 57 6.60 19.06 7.38
C LYS A 57 6.54 17.57 7.06
N TRP A 58 7.14 17.16 5.94
CA TRP A 58 7.12 15.77 5.48
C TRP A 58 8.04 14.88 6.31
N GLN A 59 9.11 15.43 6.88
CA GLN A 59 9.98 14.73 7.84
C GLN A 59 9.23 14.36 9.13
N ARG A 60 8.38 15.26 9.65
CA ARG A 60 7.54 14.97 10.83
C ARG A 60 6.48 13.93 10.52
N VAL A 61 5.84 14.05 9.36
CA VAL A 61 4.84 13.07 8.89
C VAL A 61 5.49 11.70 8.68
N LEU A 62 6.73 11.63 8.19
CA LEU A 62 7.49 10.39 8.06
C LEU A 62 7.65 9.68 9.40
N ILE A 63 8.09 10.38 10.45
CA ILE A 63 8.26 9.79 11.78
C ILE A 63 6.93 9.29 12.32
N LEU A 64 5.86 10.10 12.20
CA LEU A 64 4.53 9.72 12.65
C LEU A 64 4.06 8.44 11.96
N LEU A 65 4.21 8.36 10.63
CA LEU A 65 3.91 7.15 9.86
C LEU A 65 4.77 5.97 10.29
N SER A 66 6.08 6.15 10.51
CA SER A 66 6.96 5.08 10.99
C SER A 66 6.50 4.50 12.33
N VAL A 67 6.02 5.33 13.25
CA VAL A 67 5.45 4.89 14.53
C VAL A 67 4.17 4.08 14.30
N PHE A 68 3.21 4.60 13.53
CA PHE A 68 1.95 3.91 13.27
C PHE A 68 2.14 2.58 12.53
N ILE A 69 3.01 2.56 11.52
CA ILE A 69 3.31 1.33 10.76
C ILE A 69 4.07 0.35 11.64
N GLY A 70 5.04 0.80 12.43
CA GLY A 70 5.77 -0.05 13.37
C GLY A 70 4.83 -0.72 14.36
N LEU A 71 3.90 0.03 14.93
CA LEU A 71 2.90 -0.46 15.87
C LEU A 71 1.99 -1.51 15.21
N GLY A 72 1.38 -1.16 14.08
CA GLY A 72 0.47 -2.06 13.37
C GLY A 72 1.17 -3.33 12.88
N TRP A 73 2.40 -3.21 12.39
CA TRP A 73 3.18 -4.35 11.91
C TRP A 73 3.65 -5.26 13.05
N GLY A 74 4.04 -4.70 14.20
CA GLY A 74 4.45 -5.49 15.37
C GLY A 74 3.29 -6.29 15.96
N ILE A 75 2.12 -5.65 16.09
CA ILE A 75 0.88 -6.31 16.53
C ILE A 75 0.50 -7.43 15.54
N TRP A 76 0.50 -7.12 14.24
CA TRP A 76 0.13 -8.07 13.20
C TRP A 76 1.11 -9.26 13.13
N ALA A 77 2.42 -9.02 13.11
CA ALA A 77 3.42 -10.08 13.00
C ALA A 77 3.41 -11.05 14.18
N ARG A 78 3.04 -10.57 15.38
CA ARG A 78 2.88 -11.43 16.55
C ARG A 78 1.56 -12.18 16.55
N LEU A 79 0.44 -11.47 16.42
CA LEU A 79 -0.89 -12.03 16.72
C LEU A 79 -1.57 -12.67 15.50
N ALA A 80 -1.25 -12.24 14.27
CA ALA A 80 -1.91 -12.78 13.08
C ALA A 80 -1.70 -14.29 12.89
N PRO A 81 -0.50 -14.87 13.12
CA PRO A 81 -0.30 -16.31 12.99
C PRO A 81 -1.13 -17.13 13.97
N GLU A 82 -1.32 -16.65 15.20
CA GLU A 82 -2.09 -17.34 16.25
C GLU A 82 -3.59 -17.33 15.97
N GLN A 83 -4.09 -16.30 15.28
CA GLN A 83 -5.53 -16.05 15.11
C GLN A 83 -6.06 -16.28 13.69
N ALA A 84 -5.19 -16.51 12.70
CA ALA A 84 -5.60 -16.59 11.31
C ALA A 84 -6.11 -17.97 10.88
N ASP A 85 -6.07 -19.01 11.71
CA ASP A 85 -6.36 -20.43 11.38
C ASP A 85 -5.60 -21.00 10.16
N VAL A 86 -4.78 -20.19 9.50
CA VAL A 86 -3.84 -20.61 8.46
C VAL A 86 -2.57 -21.01 9.19
N ILE A 87 -2.15 -22.28 9.04
CA ILE A 87 -0.91 -22.83 9.59
C ILE A 87 0.28 -22.10 8.96
N VAL A 88 0.57 -20.90 9.46
CA VAL A 88 1.76 -20.12 9.12
C VAL A 88 2.57 -20.06 10.40
N ARG A 89 3.74 -20.70 10.38
CA ARG A 89 4.72 -20.61 11.46
C ARG A 89 4.86 -19.14 11.89
N GLN A 90 4.64 -18.86 13.18
CA GLN A 90 4.86 -17.52 13.74
C GLN A 90 6.33 -17.14 13.49
N PRO A 91 6.60 -16.04 12.76
CA PRO A 91 7.97 -15.63 12.51
C PRO A 91 8.59 -15.19 13.83
N SER A 92 9.76 -15.73 14.13
CA SER A 92 10.51 -15.35 15.33
C SER A 92 10.96 -13.89 15.24
N PHE A 93 11.11 -13.23 16.40
CA PHE A 93 11.60 -11.86 16.45
C PHE A 93 12.95 -11.70 15.74
N VAL A 94 13.83 -12.71 15.86
CA VAL A 94 15.14 -12.74 15.19
C VAL A 94 14.99 -12.80 13.67
N GLU A 95 14.10 -13.63 13.13
CA GLU A 95 13.84 -13.67 11.68
C GLU A 95 13.35 -12.31 11.16
N LEU A 96 12.47 -11.64 11.90
CA LEU A 96 11.96 -10.31 11.53
C LEU A 96 13.07 -9.25 11.55
N LEU A 97 14.00 -9.31 12.52
CA LEU A 97 15.18 -8.44 12.55
C LEU A 97 16.15 -8.72 11.41
N ILE A 98 16.35 -9.98 11.02
CA ILE A 98 17.18 -10.35 9.86
C ILE A 98 16.58 -9.74 8.58
N TRP A 99 15.27 -9.88 8.38
CA TRP A 99 14.60 -9.27 7.23
C TRP A 99 14.71 -7.75 7.22
N ALA A 100 14.58 -7.11 8.39
CA ALA A 100 14.78 -5.68 8.53
C ALA A 100 16.23 -5.26 8.19
N ALA A 101 17.22 -6.03 8.63
CA ALA A 101 18.64 -5.79 8.34
C ALA A 101 18.96 -5.98 6.85
N ILE A 102 18.42 -7.03 6.22
CA ILE A 102 18.55 -7.26 4.77
C ILE A 102 17.95 -6.09 4.00
N PHE A 103 16.75 -5.64 4.39
CA PHE A 103 16.09 -4.51 3.73
C PHE A 103 16.88 -3.20 3.92
N ALA A 104 17.40 -2.94 5.11
CA ALA A 104 18.24 -1.78 5.38
C ALA A 104 19.54 -1.80 4.57
N LEU A 105 20.19 -2.96 4.47
CA LEU A 105 21.38 -3.16 3.64
C LEU A 105 21.06 -2.94 2.15
N TRP A 106 19.96 -3.52 1.66
CA TRP A 106 19.50 -3.32 0.29
C TRP A 106 19.28 -1.83 0.00
N LEU A 107 18.61 -1.10 0.90
CA LEU A 107 18.37 0.33 0.76
C LEU A 107 19.66 1.16 0.81
N ALA A 108 20.63 0.76 1.63
CA ALA A 108 21.95 1.38 1.68
C ALA A 108 22.76 1.16 0.37
N ILE A 109 22.76 -0.07 -0.16
CA ILE A 109 23.38 -0.40 -1.45
C ILE A 109 22.71 0.39 -2.57
N TRP A 110 21.38 0.40 -2.61
CA TRP A 110 20.62 1.14 -3.61
C TRP A 110 21.01 2.62 -3.57
N ARG A 111 20.97 3.24 -2.39
CA ARG A 111 21.39 4.63 -2.22
C ARG A 111 22.85 4.85 -2.64
N TRP A 112 23.77 3.96 -2.30
CA TRP A 112 25.17 4.08 -2.68
C TRP A 112 25.34 4.06 -4.21
N LEU A 113 24.70 3.10 -4.89
CA LEU A 113 24.69 3.01 -6.35
C LEU A 113 24.13 4.29 -6.99
N PHE A 114 22.97 4.76 -6.51
CA PHE A 114 22.29 5.92 -7.07
C PHE A 114 22.92 7.27 -6.69
N SER A 115 23.70 7.32 -5.61
CA SER A 115 24.47 8.51 -5.23
C SER A 115 25.70 8.74 -6.09
N ARG A 116 26.20 7.70 -6.77
CA ARG A 116 27.41 7.73 -7.61
C ARG A 116 27.11 7.90 -9.10
N SER A 117 25.97 7.41 -9.54
CA SER A 117 25.47 7.66 -10.88
C SER A 117 25.00 9.11 -11.01
N ALA A 118 25.42 9.81 -12.05
CA ALA A 118 25.00 11.16 -12.42
C ALA A 118 23.51 11.24 -12.86
N PHE A 119 22.62 10.51 -12.18
CA PHE A 119 21.19 10.80 -12.23
C PHE A 119 21.00 12.13 -11.50
N GLY A 120 21.08 13.21 -12.27
CA GLY A 120 20.76 14.56 -11.84
C GLY A 120 19.37 14.63 -11.21
N GLU A 121 19.06 15.78 -10.60
CA GLU A 121 17.79 16.10 -9.96
C GLU A 121 16.64 15.31 -10.58
N VAL A 122 16.08 14.35 -9.83
CA VAL A 122 15.03 13.43 -10.31
C VAL A 122 13.90 14.29 -10.88
N GLN A 123 13.80 14.40 -12.21
CA GLN A 123 12.76 15.24 -12.79
C GLN A 123 11.43 14.49 -12.71
N ALA A 124 10.33 15.18 -12.39
CA ALA A 124 9.01 14.55 -12.27
C ALA A 124 8.58 13.62 -13.44
N PRO A 125 8.98 13.86 -14.72
CA PRO A 125 8.70 12.93 -15.82
C PRO A 125 9.38 11.55 -15.67
N SER A 126 10.52 11.44 -14.97
CA SER A 126 11.23 10.17 -14.78
C SER A 126 10.55 9.23 -13.78
N LEU A 127 9.55 9.72 -13.04
CA LEU A 127 8.72 8.93 -12.14
C LEU A 127 7.62 8.15 -12.89
N VAL A 128 7.43 8.41 -14.18
CA VAL A 128 6.49 7.67 -15.03
C VAL A 128 7.21 6.46 -15.61
N LEU A 129 6.63 5.27 -15.41
CA LEU A 129 7.13 4.04 -16.02
C LEU A 129 7.10 4.16 -17.55
N PRO A 130 8.22 3.90 -18.24
CA PRO A 130 8.21 3.84 -19.69
C PRO A 130 7.34 2.65 -20.14
N VAL A 131 6.67 2.77 -21.28
CA VAL A 131 5.79 1.76 -21.86
C VAL A 131 6.39 0.34 -21.84
N PRO A 132 7.66 0.08 -22.23
CA PRO A 132 8.23 -1.26 -22.14
C PRO A 132 8.31 -1.81 -20.70
N ALA A 133 8.65 -0.97 -19.72
CA ALA A 133 8.68 -1.40 -18.32
C ALA A 133 7.27 -1.69 -17.80
N LEU A 134 6.27 -0.89 -18.20
CA LEU A 134 4.87 -1.16 -17.88
C LEU A 134 4.40 -2.50 -18.49
N MET A 135 4.74 -2.77 -19.75
CA MET A 135 4.40 -4.04 -20.40
C MET A 135 5.05 -5.22 -19.68
N LEU A 136 6.30 -5.10 -19.25
CA LEU A 136 6.99 -6.14 -18.47
C LEU A 136 6.28 -6.39 -17.13
N VAL A 137 5.90 -5.33 -16.41
CA VAL A 137 5.15 -5.45 -15.15
C VAL A 137 3.80 -6.13 -15.38
N CYS A 138 3.05 -5.72 -16.40
CA CYS A 138 1.78 -6.34 -16.75
C CYS A 138 1.95 -7.82 -17.13
N ALA A 139 2.99 -8.15 -17.90
CA ALA A 139 3.29 -9.53 -18.27
C ALA A 139 3.63 -10.39 -17.06
N ALA A 140 4.49 -9.90 -16.16
CA ALA A 140 4.85 -10.59 -14.93
C ALA A 140 3.61 -10.84 -14.04
N LEU A 141 2.78 -9.81 -13.84
CA LEU A 141 1.52 -9.94 -13.10
C LEU A 141 0.56 -10.93 -13.76
N GLY A 142 0.47 -10.91 -15.09
CA GLY A 142 -0.33 -11.86 -15.87
C GLY A 142 0.15 -13.31 -15.68
N VAL A 143 1.47 -13.55 -15.73
CA VAL A 143 2.04 -14.88 -15.46
C VAL A 143 1.72 -15.33 -14.04
N PHE A 144 1.93 -14.48 -13.03
CA PHE A 144 1.58 -14.83 -11.65
C PHE A 144 0.09 -15.16 -11.53
N PHE A 145 -0.78 -14.35 -12.13
CA PHE A 145 -2.22 -14.59 -12.11
C PHE A 145 -2.60 -15.94 -12.73
N LEU A 146 -2.06 -16.27 -13.90
CA LEU A 146 -2.29 -17.57 -14.55
C LEU A 146 -1.79 -18.74 -13.71
N LEU A 147 -0.62 -18.59 -13.07
CA LEU A 147 -0.11 -19.59 -12.13
C LEU A 147 -1.06 -19.79 -10.94
N ARG A 148 -1.65 -18.71 -10.39
CA ARG A 148 -2.61 -18.80 -9.28
C ARG A 148 -3.94 -19.42 -9.71
N LEU A 149 -4.41 -19.14 -10.92
CA LEU A 149 -5.57 -19.82 -11.49
C LEU A 149 -5.30 -21.32 -11.66
N ALA A 150 -4.13 -21.71 -12.18
CA ALA A 150 -3.77 -23.12 -12.35
C ALA A 150 -3.67 -23.88 -11.01
N GLN A 151 -3.38 -23.17 -9.92
CA GLN A 151 -3.34 -23.71 -8.55
C GLN A 151 -4.73 -23.78 -7.88
N ASN A 152 -5.82 -23.38 -8.55
CA ASN A 152 -7.17 -23.28 -7.99
C ASN A 152 -7.25 -22.43 -6.69
N LEU A 153 -6.36 -21.44 -6.55
CA LEU A 153 -6.32 -20.56 -5.37
C LEU A 153 -7.29 -19.37 -5.45
N ILE A 154 -7.92 -19.18 -6.61
CA ILE A 154 -8.89 -18.12 -6.85
C ILE A 154 -10.26 -18.76 -7.11
N PRO A 155 -11.21 -18.66 -6.16
CA PRO A 155 -12.57 -19.21 -6.32
C PRO A 155 -13.25 -18.67 -7.58
N ALA A 156 -13.90 -19.53 -8.36
CA ALA A 156 -14.46 -19.20 -9.68
C ALA A 156 -15.56 -18.10 -9.63
N ASP A 157 -16.33 -18.08 -8.56
CA ASP A 157 -17.36 -17.09 -8.25
C ASP A 157 -16.80 -15.68 -8.00
N MET A 158 -15.54 -15.56 -7.58
CA MET A 158 -14.90 -14.29 -7.25
C MET A 158 -14.33 -13.53 -8.46
N TRP A 159 -14.19 -14.20 -9.61
CA TRP A 159 -13.61 -13.61 -10.82
C TRP A 159 -14.41 -12.40 -11.29
N SER A 160 -15.73 -12.55 -11.35
CA SER A 160 -16.64 -11.50 -11.79
C SER A 160 -16.55 -10.27 -10.89
N ILE A 161 -16.56 -10.48 -9.57
CA ILE A 161 -16.50 -9.39 -8.58
C ILE A 161 -15.15 -8.67 -8.67
N MET A 162 -14.03 -9.41 -8.73
CA MET A 162 -12.71 -8.80 -8.83
C MET A 162 -12.53 -7.99 -10.12
N VAL A 163 -13.01 -8.51 -11.25
CA VAL A 163 -12.97 -7.79 -12.54
C VAL A 163 -13.82 -6.52 -12.47
N VAL A 164 -15.03 -6.58 -11.92
CA VAL A 164 -15.90 -5.41 -11.75
C VAL A 164 -15.25 -4.35 -10.86
N LEU A 165 -14.70 -4.75 -9.70
CA LEU A 165 -14.03 -3.83 -8.78
C LEU A 165 -12.77 -3.21 -9.39
N LEU A 166 -12.00 -4.00 -10.13
CA LEU A 166 -10.80 -3.53 -10.83
C LEU A 166 -11.19 -2.54 -11.93
N ALA A 167 -12.19 -2.87 -12.75
CA ALA A 167 -12.73 -2.00 -13.79
C ALA A 167 -13.25 -0.69 -13.20
N MET A 168 -13.96 -0.74 -12.06
CA MET A 168 -14.41 0.45 -11.35
C MET A 168 -13.25 1.30 -10.84
N CYS A 169 -12.20 0.70 -10.26
CA CYS A 169 -11.01 1.44 -9.85
C CYS A 169 -10.28 2.09 -11.03
N ILE A 170 -10.17 1.38 -12.16
CA ILE A 170 -9.59 1.90 -13.41
C ILE A 170 -10.45 3.05 -13.95
N ALA A 171 -11.78 2.91 -13.96
CA ALA A 171 -12.69 3.97 -14.38
C ALA A 171 -12.53 5.22 -13.49
N MET A 172 -12.42 5.08 -12.18
CA MET A 172 -12.13 6.20 -11.28
C MET A 172 -10.82 6.91 -11.62
N LEU A 173 -9.76 6.15 -11.95
CA LEU A 173 -8.49 6.72 -12.38
C LEU A 173 -8.61 7.43 -13.73
N TRP A 174 -9.36 6.84 -14.66
CA TRP A 174 -9.65 7.43 -15.96
C TRP A 174 -10.40 8.77 -15.84
N PHE A 175 -11.48 8.82 -15.06
CA PHE A 175 -12.23 10.06 -14.82
C PHE A 175 -11.44 11.13 -14.06
N ARG A 176 -10.46 10.71 -13.24
CA ARG A 176 -9.54 11.63 -12.57
C ARG A 176 -8.36 12.08 -13.45
N ARG A 177 -8.17 11.50 -14.64
CA ARG A 177 -7.07 11.86 -15.53
C ARG A 177 -7.28 13.29 -16.02
N GLU A 178 -6.65 14.24 -15.34
CA GLU A 178 -6.69 15.65 -15.69
C GLU A 178 -5.66 15.89 -16.80
N THR A 179 -6.08 15.82 -18.05
CA THR A 179 -5.21 15.92 -19.24
C THR A 179 -4.62 17.30 -19.47
N ARG A 180 -5.13 18.34 -18.79
CA ARG A 180 -4.73 19.74 -19.01
C ARG A 180 -3.78 20.32 -17.97
N ARG A 181 -3.49 19.60 -16.87
CA ARG A 181 -2.59 20.11 -15.81
C ARG A 181 -1.29 19.30 -15.78
N PRO A 182 -0.13 19.95 -15.56
CA PRO A 182 1.14 19.24 -15.41
C PRO A 182 1.07 18.26 -14.24
N PHE A 183 1.86 17.19 -14.32
CA PHE A 183 1.94 16.11 -13.33
C PHE A 183 1.97 16.67 -11.90
N TYR A 184 1.02 16.26 -11.04
CA TYR A 184 0.83 16.86 -9.71
C TYR A 184 2.10 16.90 -8.85
N ALA A 185 2.97 15.88 -8.96
CA ALA A 185 4.25 15.88 -8.25
C ALA A 185 5.23 16.94 -8.79
N ALA A 186 5.15 17.31 -10.06
CA ALA A 186 6.02 18.31 -10.67
C ALA A 186 5.76 19.73 -10.13
N THR A 187 4.53 20.04 -9.74
CA THR A 187 4.13 21.40 -9.32
C THR A 187 3.98 21.56 -7.80
N THR A 188 3.56 20.51 -7.08
CA THR A 188 3.26 20.60 -5.63
C THR A 188 4.25 19.87 -4.73
N LEU A 189 5.02 18.93 -5.26
CA LEU A 189 5.98 18.11 -4.52
C LEU A 189 7.31 18.04 -5.26
N PRO A 190 8.05 19.18 -5.36
CA PRO A 190 9.33 19.18 -6.06
C PRO A 190 10.25 18.12 -5.42
N PRO A 191 10.79 17.19 -6.23
CA PRO A 191 11.60 16.09 -5.75
C PRO A 191 12.85 16.64 -5.06
N LYS A 192 12.90 16.47 -3.74
CA LYS A 192 14.04 16.86 -2.90
C LYS A 192 14.44 15.65 -2.07
N PRO A 193 15.68 15.17 -2.18
CA PRO A 193 16.10 13.96 -1.51
C PRO A 193 15.92 14.09 0.01
N LEU A 194 15.36 13.05 0.63
CA LEU A 194 15.28 12.96 2.09
C LEU A 194 16.71 12.97 2.66
N PRO A 195 17.04 13.86 3.62
CA PRO A 195 18.33 13.81 4.30
C PRO A 195 18.48 12.48 5.04
N LEU A 196 19.65 11.83 4.90
CA LEU A 196 19.91 10.48 5.45
C LEU A 196 19.54 10.37 6.93
N ARG A 197 19.88 11.39 7.74
CA ARG A 197 19.55 11.45 9.17
C ARG A 197 18.06 11.20 9.45
N TRP A 198 17.16 11.75 8.63
CA TRP A 198 15.71 11.58 8.83
C TRP A 198 15.23 10.20 8.41
N GLY A 199 15.85 9.60 7.39
CA GLY A 199 15.60 8.20 7.03
C GLY A 199 16.03 7.25 8.15
N VAL A 200 17.21 7.47 8.73
CA VAL A 200 17.73 6.68 9.87
C VAL A 200 16.84 6.87 11.11
N ILE A 201 16.46 8.10 11.43
CA ILE A 201 15.55 8.38 12.55
C ILE A 201 14.20 7.67 12.35
N ALA A 202 13.59 7.80 11.16
CA ALA A 202 12.33 7.13 10.85
C ALA A 202 12.42 5.61 10.95
N LEU A 203 13.53 5.02 10.46
CA LEU A 203 13.79 3.59 10.59
C LEU A 203 13.97 3.17 12.05
N ALA A 204 14.71 3.94 12.84
CA ALA A 204 14.88 3.68 14.27
C ALA A 204 13.54 3.71 15.01
N PHE A 205 12.72 4.74 14.80
CA PHE A 205 11.36 4.81 15.38
C PHE A 205 10.50 3.61 14.96
N PHE A 206 10.52 3.25 13.67
CA PHE A 206 9.80 2.08 13.17
C PHE A 206 10.24 0.81 13.92
N LEU A 207 11.55 0.53 13.97
CA LEU A 207 12.09 -0.68 14.60
C LEU A 207 11.84 -0.74 16.10
N THR A 208 12.02 0.39 16.81
CA THR A 208 11.78 0.45 18.26
C THR A 208 10.31 0.22 18.58
N ILE A 209 9.40 0.87 17.87
CA ILE A 209 7.96 0.70 18.10
C ILE A 209 7.50 -0.68 17.66
N PHE A 210 8.01 -1.20 16.55
CA PHE A 210 7.78 -2.56 16.11
C PHE A 210 8.19 -3.59 17.18
N ALA A 211 9.41 -3.47 17.71
CA ALA A 211 9.91 -4.37 18.74
C ALA A 211 9.07 -4.29 20.03
N ALA A 212 8.76 -3.08 20.48
CA ALA A 212 7.89 -2.86 21.63
C ALA A 212 6.51 -3.51 21.40
N ALA A 213 5.91 -3.29 20.23
CA ALA A 213 4.60 -3.82 19.86
C ALA A 213 4.59 -5.36 19.73
N TYR A 214 5.67 -5.93 19.19
CA TYR A 214 5.84 -7.37 19.10
C TYR A 214 5.98 -8.02 20.49
N HIS A 215 6.53 -7.33 21.49
CA HIS A 215 6.65 -7.87 22.85
C HIS A 215 5.51 -7.48 23.80
N LEU A 216 4.56 -6.65 23.37
CA LEU A 216 3.39 -6.28 24.19
C LEU A 216 2.62 -7.53 24.59
N PRO A 217 2.17 -7.71 25.84
CA PRO A 217 1.24 -8.79 26.18
C PRO A 217 -0.08 -8.64 25.39
N ILE A 218 -0.85 -9.73 25.28
CA ILE A 218 -2.20 -9.63 24.73
C ILE A 218 -3.01 -8.74 25.69
N LEU A 219 -3.54 -7.64 25.17
CA LEU A 219 -4.41 -6.73 25.93
C LEU A 219 -5.84 -7.08 25.54
N GLY A 220 -6.64 -7.57 26.48
CA GLY A 220 -8.01 -8.01 26.25
C GLY A 220 -8.16 -9.54 26.33
N THR A 221 -9.11 -10.08 25.57
CA THR A 221 -9.36 -11.53 25.48
C THR A 221 -8.77 -12.11 24.20
N GLN A 222 -8.81 -13.43 24.03
CA GLN A 222 -8.38 -14.07 22.78
C GLN A 222 -9.19 -13.56 21.57
N ASP A 223 -10.49 -13.33 21.74
CA ASP A 223 -11.39 -12.88 20.65
C ASP A 223 -11.36 -11.35 20.44
N ALA A 224 -11.08 -10.58 21.50
CA ALA A 224 -11.08 -9.13 21.49
C ALA A 224 -9.77 -8.58 22.04
N ASN A 225 -8.80 -8.37 21.14
CA ASN A 225 -7.49 -7.83 21.47
C ASN A 225 -7.02 -6.75 20.48
N GLN A 226 -5.73 -6.43 20.54
CA GLN A 226 -5.13 -5.41 19.67
C GLN A 226 -5.23 -5.75 18.18
N LEU A 227 -5.21 -7.04 17.81
CA LEU A 227 -5.41 -7.46 16.42
C LEU A 227 -6.85 -7.19 15.97
N THR A 228 -7.84 -7.38 16.84
CA THR A 228 -9.25 -7.08 16.55
C THR A 228 -9.43 -5.61 16.16
N VAL A 229 -8.79 -4.68 16.87
CA VAL A 229 -8.80 -3.24 16.54
C VAL A 229 -8.16 -2.97 15.17
N LEU A 230 -7.05 -3.64 14.87
CA LEU A 230 -6.37 -3.51 13.58
C LEU A 230 -7.25 -4.04 12.42
N VAL A 231 -7.84 -5.23 12.59
CA VAL A 231 -8.75 -5.85 11.61
C VAL A 231 -10.02 -5.01 11.43
N PHE A 232 -10.56 -4.45 12.51
CA PHE A 232 -11.68 -3.52 12.43
C PHE A 232 -11.33 -2.28 11.60
N SER A 233 -10.12 -1.74 11.77
CA SER A 233 -9.62 -0.62 10.97
C SER A 233 -9.50 -0.98 9.48
N PHE A 234 -9.03 -2.19 9.16
CA PHE A 234 -9.01 -2.68 7.78
C PHE A 234 -10.41 -2.83 7.19
N THR A 235 -11.36 -3.31 8.00
CA THR A 235 -12.76 -3.48 7.61
C THR A 235 -13.42 -2.13 7.33
N LEU A 236 -13.26 -1.17 8.24
CA LEU A 236 -13.74 0.20 8.07
C LEU A 236 -13.18 0.85 6.81
N TYR A 237 -11.87 0.69 6.57
CA TYR A 237 -11.27 1.17 5.34
C TYR A 237 -11.90 0.48 4.13
N GLY A 238 -11.89 -0.86 4.08
CA GLY A 238 -12.38 -1.66 2.95
C GLY A 238 -13.83 -1.37 2.56
N PHE A 239 -14.72 -1.14 3.53
CA PHE A 239 -16.09 -0.71 3.26
C PHE A 239 -16.19 0.77 2.84
N GLY A 240 -15.44 1.66 3.51
CA GLY A 240 -15.66 3.09 3.39
C GLY A 240 -15.00 3.74 2.18
N TRP A 241 -13.77 3.33 1.82
CA TRP A 241 -12.95 4.14 0.93
C TRP A 241 -13.48 4.18 -0.52
N LEU A 242 -14.01 3.06 -1.02
CA LEU A 242 -14.42 2.92 -2.41
C LEU A 242 -15.74 3.67 -2.68
N PRO A 243 -16.82 3.51 -1.88
CA PRO A 243 -18.02 4.34 -1.99
C PRO A 243 -17.72 5.83 -1.80
N ALA A 244 -16.91 6.20 -0.79
CA ALA A 244 -16.55 7.60 -0.56
C ALA A 244 -15.78 8.20 -1.76
N SER A 245 -14.85 7.44 -2.34
CA SER A 245 -14.11 7.86 -3.54
C SER A 245 -15.02 8.01 -4.75
N ALA A 246 -15.95 7.07 -4.96
CA ALA A 246 -16.92 7.10 -6.05
C ALA A 246 -17.83 8.33 -5.94
N LEU A 247 -18.41 8.56 -4.75
CA LEU A 247 -19.28 9.71 -4.47
C LEU A 247 -18.56 11.03 -4.76
N PHE A 248 -17.34 11.20 -4.25
CA PHE A 248 -16.58 12.44 -4.43
C PHE A 248 -16.22 12.70 -5.90
N ILE A 249 -15.90 11.65 -6.66
CA ILE A 249 -15.64 11.77 -8.11
C ILE A 249 -16.94 12.12 -8.84
N GLY A 250 -18.05 11.44 -8.52
CA GLY A 250 -19.36 11.69 -9.13
C GLY A 250 -19.84 13.11 -8.89
N VAL A 251 -19.78 13.60 -7.65
CA VAL A 251 -20.14 14.98 -7.30
C VAL A 251 -19.27 15.98 -8.05
N ARG A 252 -17.94 15.77 -8.13
CA ARG A 252 -17.05 16.64 -8.91
C ARG A 252 -17.37 16.63 -10.41
N ALA A 253 -17.68 15.48 -10.98
CA ALA A 253 -18.06 15.36 -12.38
C ALA A 253 -19.38 16.10 -12.66
N TYR A 254 -20.36 15.93 -11.78
CA TYR A 254 -21.65 16.62 -11.85
C TYR A 254 -21.50 18.14 -11.77
N ILE A 255 -20.71 18.65 -10.81
CA ILE A 255 -20.43 20.09 -10.67
C ILE A 255 -19.74 20.63 -11.93
N ARG A 256 -18.75 19.90 -12.49
CA ARG A 256 -18.09 20.28 -13.74
C ARG A 256 -19.07 20.36 -14.91
N GLN A 257 -20.03 19.44 -14.97
CA GLN A 257 -21.04 19.43 -16.02
C GLN A 257 -22.00 20.60 -15.89
N ILE A 258 -22.44 20.97 -14.68
CA ILE A 258 -23.26 22.17 -14.44
C ILE A 258 -22.48 23.44 -14.81
N GLN A 259 -21.24 23.55 -14.35
CA GLN A 259 -20.41 24.74 -14.61
C GLN A 259 -20.00 24.87 -16.08
N GLY A 260 -19.83 23.74 -16.78
CA GLY A 260 -19.53 23.72 -18.22
C GLY A 260 -20.77 23.79 -19.12
N ALA A 261 -21.98 23.60 -18.57
CA ALA A 261 -23.27 23.75 -19.25
C ALA A 261 -23.92 25.12 -19.00
N GLY A 262 -23.23 26.02 -18.30
CA GLY A 262 -23.60 27.43 -18.22
C GLY A 262 -23.19 28.16 -19.50
N PHE A 263 -24.17 28.78 -20.15
CA PHE A 263 -24.02 29.79 -21.21
C PHE A 263 -23.10 30.94 -20.76
#